data_AF-A0A950MJP1-F1
#
_entry.id   AF-A0A950MJP1-F1
#
_cell.length_a   1.000
_cell.length_b   1.000
_cell.length_c   1.000
_cell.angle_alpha   90.00
_cell.angle_beta   90.00
_cell.angle_gamma   90.00
#
_symmetry.space_group_name_H-M   'P 1'
#
loop_
_entity.id
_entity.type
_entity.pdbx_description
1 polymer ?
#
loop_
_entity_poly.entity_id
_entity_poly.type
_entity_poly.pdbx_seq_one_letter_code
_entity_poly.pdbx_strand_id
1 'polypeptide(L)'
;MKDFRADLVRMQLKLNRRQPFAFSRFGEGELQILAGEPRNHPEYRFDPSDSGCVFLRERLLEAFRYRSESYYVGISCPHCVGQSRFDWAKQTCGQPEEQLTWATLLVNSNYAYFMEHVVPLFANYTVFLICHTSAMLAKLPFPVVRAFRVEKNAWRTNFNLAHQLTELVARERIKGALFVLCAGPFANILAHKLHGRSNENTYFDAGSTLDPLLFGDKGMTRRYLRRERRFVNQACTWN
;
A
#
# COMPACT_ATOMS: atom_id res chain seq x y z
N MET A 1 -19.30 13.18 5.02
CA MET A 1 -17.91 13.57 5.34
C MET A 1 -17.16 12.31 5.76
N LYS A 2 -15.96 12.07 5.26
CA LYS A 2 -15.16 10.89 5.63
C LYS A 2 -14.42 11.13 6.95
N ASP A 3 -14.34 10.11 7.81
CA ASP A 3 -13.58 10.17 9.06
C ASP A 3 -12.33 9.27 9.04
N PHE A 4 -11.18 9.87 9.35
CA PHE A 4 -9.86 9.26 9.18
C PHE A 4 -9.67 7.98 9.99
N ARG A 5 -10.21 7.93 11.21
CA ARG A 5 -10.15 6.71 12.04
C ARG A 5 -11.23 5.73 11.61
N ALA A 6 -12.43 6.19 11.29
CA ALA A 6 -13.54 5.33 10.90
C ALA A 6 -13.22 4.47 9.68
N ASP A 7 -12.51 4.97 8.65
CA ASP A 7 -12.14 4.08 7.55
C ASP A 7 -11.08 3.06 7.95
N LEU A 8 -10.19 3.36 8.90
CA LEU A 8 -9.23 2.38 9.40
C LEU A 8 -9.99 1.27 10.14
N VAL A 9 -10.96 1.65 10.98
CA VAL A 9 -11.87 0.71 11.64
C VAL A 9 -12.65 -0.10 10.60
N ARG A 10 -13.08 0.50 9.49
CA ARG A 10 -13.74 -0.21 8.39
C ARG A 10 -12.83 -1.29 7.77
N MET A 11 -11.55 -0.98 7.51
CA MET A 11 -10.58 -1.97 7.02
C MET A 11 -10.29 -3.06 8.07
N GLN A 12 -10.18 -2.68 9.34
CA GLN A 12 -10.02 -3.61 10.45
C GLN A 12 -11.21 -4.59 10.52
N LEU A 13 -12.45 -4.10 10.42
CA LEU A 13 -13.65 -4.94 10.44
C LEU A 13 -13.68 -5.91 9.26
N LYS A 14 -13.21 -5.50 8.07
CA LYS A 14 -13.06 -6.40 6.92
C LYS A 14 -12.07 -7.53 7.22
N LEU A 15 -10.90 -7.18 7.75
CA LEU A 15 -9.89 -8.16 8.18
C LEU A 15 -10.43 -9.10 9.27
N ASN A 16 -11.16 -8.58 10.25
CA ASN A 16 -11.73 -9.39 11.32
C ASN A 16 -12.80 -10.37 10.81
N ARG A 17 -13.63 -9.93 9.85
CA ARG A 17 -14.69 -10.74 9.22
C ARG A 17 -14.19 -11.65 8.10
N ARG A 18 -12.89 -11.66 7.81
CA ARG A 18 -12.30 -12.32 6.63
C ARG A 18 -12.98 -11.96 5.32
N GLN A 19 -13.44 -10.71 5.19
CA GLN A 19 -13.96 -10.20 3.93
C GLN A 19 -12.76 -9.84 3.03
N PRO A 20 -12.58 -10.48 1.85
CA PRO A 20 -11.49 -10.15 0.95
C PRO A 20 -11.57 -8.71 0.43
N PHE A 21 -10.42 -8.04 0.33
CA PHE A 21 -10.29 -6.73 -0.30
C PHE A 21 -8.85 -6.44 -0.72
N ALA A 22 -8.68 -5.54 -1.68
CA ALA A 22 -7.39 -4.90 -1.93
C ALA A 22 -7.39 -3.48 -1.35
N PHE A 23 -6.28 -3.08 -0.77
CA PHE A 23 -6.03 -1.71 -0.34
C PHE A 23 -4.69 -1.25 -0.90
N SER A 24 -4.74 -0.21 -1.73
CA SER A 24 -3.61 0.32 -2.50
C SER A 24 -3.45 1.81 -2.20
N ARG A 25 -2.26 2.26 -1.78
CA ARG A 25 -2.06 3.63 -1.28
C ARG A 25 -1.21 4.45 -2.25
N PHE A 26 -1.78 5.52 -2.77
CA PHE A 26 -1.13 6.47 -3.67
C PHE A 26 -0.80 7.74 -2.88
N GLY A 27 0.39 7.72 -2.27
CA GLY A 27 0.95 8.85 -1.55
C GLY A 27 1.38 9.96 -2.50
N GLU A 28 1.94 11.03 -1.94
CA GLU A 28 2.48 12.15 -2.70
C GLU A 28 3.44 11.70 -3.80
N GLY A 29 4.38 10.80 -3.48
CA GLY A 29 5.37 10.32 -4.46
C GLY A 29 4.76 9.55 -5.63
N GLU A 30 3.76 8.71 -5.37
CA GLU A 30 3.05 7.99 -6.42
C GLU A 30 2.19 8.95 -7.26
N LEU A 31 1.54 9.94 -6.65
CA LEU A 31 0.77 10.95 -7.39
C LEU A 31 1.67 11.82 -8.29
N GLN A 32 2.89 12.15 -7.86
CA GLN A 32 3.87 12.85 -8.70
C GLN A 32 4.27 12.02 -9.91
N ILE A 33 4.57 10.73 -9.72
CA ILE A 33 4.87 9.81 -10.82
C ILE A 33 3.69 9.76 -11.80
N LEU A 34 2.46 9.62 -11.29
CA LEU A 34 1.26 9.62 -12.11
C LEU A 34 1.06 10.94 -12.87
N ALA A 35 1.47 12.08 -12.29
CA ALA A 35 1.46 13.38 -12.98
C ALA A 35 2.58 13.53 -14.02
N GLY A 36 3.50 12.57 -14.13
CA GLY A 36 4.65 12.63 -15.04
C GLY A 36 5.82 13.45 -14.49
N GLU A 37 5.80 13.79 -13.20
CA GLU A 37 6.86 14.55 -12.55
C GLU A 37 8.03 13.62 -12.20
N PRO A 38 9.30 14.01 -12.50
CA PRO A 38 10.46 13.20 -12.15
C PRO A 38 10.57 13.00 -10.64
N ARG A 39 11.05 11.84 -10.23
CA ARG A 39 11.16 11.46 -8.81
C ARG A 39 12.47 10.73 -8.58
N ASN A 40 13.31 11.26 -7.70
CA ASN A 40 14.54 10.61 -7.26
C ASN A 40 14.46 10.30 -5.77
N HIS A 41 13.83 9.18 -5.41
CA HIS A 41 13.72 8.72 -4.03
C HIS A 41 14.68 7.55 -3.79
N PRO A 42 15.24 7.36 -2.57
CA PRO A 42 16.15 6.25 -2.30
C PRO A 42 15.58 4.85 -2.62
N GLU A 43 14.27 4.69 -2.48
CA GLU A 43 13.56 3.41 -2.69
C GLU A 43 13.01 3.22 -4.10
N TYR A 44 12.85 4.29 -4.89
CA TYR A 44 12.32 4.21 -6.25
C TYR A 44 12.63 5.48 -7.04
N ARG A 45 12.80 5.32 -8.36
CA ARG A 45 13.11 6.43 -9.27
C ARG A 45 12.23 6.41 -10.49
N PHE A 46 11.75 7.58 -10.87
CA PHE A 46 11.01 7.81 -12.11
C PHE A 46 11.67 8.95 -12.89
N ASP A 47 12.01 8.66 -14.14
CA ASP A 47 12.49 9.61 -15.12
C ASP A 47 11.51 9.61 -16.30
N PRO A 48 10.81 10.72 -16.59
CA PRO A 48 9.86 10.78 -17.70
C PRO A 48 10.51 10.65 -19.09
N SER A 49 11.83 10.78 -19.20
CA SER A 49 12.58 10.56 -20.44
C SER A 49 12.99 9.09 -20.66
N ASP A 50 12.95 8.25 -19.63
CA ASP A 50 13.23 6.81 -19.72
C ASP A 50 11.94 6.06 -20.11
N SER A 51 11.93 5.42 -21.28
CA SER A 51 10.76 4.69 -21.80
C SER A 51 10.33 3.52 -20.92
N GLY A 52 11.25 2.89 -20.20
CA GLY A 52 10.95 1.87 -19.19
C GLY A 52 10.24 2.47 -17.98
N CYS A 53 10.66 3.65 -17.52
CA CYS A 53 9.95 4.38 -16.47
C CYS A 53 8.54 4.79 -16.92
N VAL A 54 8.37 5.25 -18.16
CA VAL A 54 7.04 5.56 -18.74
C VAL A 54 6.15 4.31 -18.76
N PHE A 55 6.68 3.17 -19.22
CA PHE A 55 5.95 1.90 -19.18
C PHE A 55 5.47 1.55 -17.76
N LEU A 56 6.33 1.70 -16.76
CA LEU A 56 5.98 1.40 -15.37
C LEU A 56 4.96 2.38 -14.80
N ARG A 57 5.05 3.66 -15.16
CA ARG A 57 4.03 4.67 -14.83
C ARG A 57 2.67 4.28 -15.41
N GLU A 58 2.60 3.77 -16.63
CA GLU A 58 1.34 3.30 -17.21
C GLU A 58 0.75 2.11 -16.43
N ARG A 59 1.59 1.18 -15.94
CA ARG A 59 1.12 0.09 -15.06
C ARG A 59 0.63 0.60 -13.71
N LEU A 60 1.26 1.64 -13.17
CA LEU A 60 0.82 2.32 -11.95
C LEU A 60 -0.52 3.05 -12.18
N LEU A 61 -0.68 3.69 -13.34
CA LEU A 61 -1.91 4.38 -13.73
C LEU A 61 -3.08 3.40 -13.94
N GLU A 62 -2.82 2.23 -14.53
CA GLU A 62 -3.78 1.12 -14.56
C GLU A 62 -4.23 0.72 -13.16
N ALA A 63 -3.28 0.55 -12.23
CA ALA A 63 -3.61 0.19 -10.85
C ALA A 63 -4.40 1.28 -10.12
N PHE A 64 -4.18 2.55 -10.49
CA PHE A 64 -4.90 3.69 -9.94
C PHE A 64 -6.35 3.76 -10.45
N ARG A 65 -6.56 3.43 -11.73
CA ARG A 65 -7.86 3.44 -12.41
C ARG A 65 -8.67 2.15 -12.31
N TYR A 66 -8.08 1.09 -11.75
CA TYR A 66 -8.72 -0.21 -11.66
C TYR A 66 -9.89 -0.19 -10.66
N ARG A 67 -11.11 -0.39 -11.13
CA ARG A 67 -12.34 -0.31 -10.33
C ARG A 67 -12.87 -1.69 -9.96
N SER A 68 -13.20 -1.86 -8.69
CA SER A 68 -13.91 -3.04 -8.18
C SER A 68 -14.49 -2.72 -6.81
N GLU A 69 -15.62 -3.34 -6.44
CA GLU A 69 -16.29 -3.11 -5.16
C GLU A 69 -15.40 -3.42 -3.94
N SER A 70 -14.47 -4.37 -4.10
CA SER A 70 -13.50 -4.81 -3.09
C SER A 70 -12.10 -4.22 -3.26
N TYR A 71 -11.91 -3.23 -4.15
CA TYR A 71 -10.61 -2.57 -4.36
C TYR A 71 -10.65 -1.13 -3.85
N TYR A 72 -9.93 -0.87 -2.76
CA TYR A 72 -9.89 0.42 -2.10
C TYR A 72 -8.62 1.20 -2.45
N VAL A 73 -8.79 2.47 -2.80
CA VAL A 73 -7.70 3.35 -3.19
C VAL A 73 -7.52 4.45 -2.15
N GLY A 74 -6.34 4.44 -1.52
CA GLY A 74 -5.87 5.52 -0.67
C GLY A 74 -5.31 6.67 -1.51
N ILE A 75 -5.85 7.88 -1.39
CA ILE A 75 -5.27 9.09 -2.01
C ILE A 75 -4.85 10.10 -0.93
N SER A 76 -3.83 10.90 -1.24
CA SER A 76 -3.37 11.95 -0.32
C SER A 76 -4.42 13.05 -0.16
N CYS A 77 -4.61 13.61 1.04
CA CYS A 77 -5.63 14.64 1.27
C CYS A 77 -5.21 16.04 0.78
N PRO A 78 -6.15 17.00 0.65
CA PRO A 78 -5.84 18.38 0.25
C PRO A 78 -4.73 19.04 1.08
N HIS A 79 -4.72 18.85 2.40
CA HIS A 79 -3.66 19.39 3.26
C HIS A 79 -2.26 18.84 2.90
N CYS A 80 -2.17 17.61 2.39
CA CYS A 80 -0.89 16.97 2.07
C CYS A 80 -0.36 17.36 0.68
N VAL A 81 -1.24 17.54 -0.31
CA VAL A 81 -0.83 17.68 -1.72
C VAL A 81 -1.37 18.93 -2.42
N GLY A 82 -2.19 19.73 -1.74
CA GLY A 82 -2.96 20.84 -2.30
C GLY A 82 -4.28 20.39 -2.92
N GLN A 83 -5.27 21.30 -2.94
CA GLN A 83 -6.62 21.01 -3.45
C GLN A 83 -6.61 20.55 -4.92
N SER A 84 -5.89 21.27 -5.79
CA SER A 84 -5.82 20.95 -7.22
C SER A 84 -5.30 19.53 -7.49
N ARG A 85 -4.24 19.10 -6.79
CA ARG A 85 -3.70 17.74 -6.95
C ARG A 85 -4.63 16.68 -6.37
N PHE A 86 -5.33 16.98 -5.28
CA PHE A 86 -6.36 16.09 -4.72
C PHE A 86 -7.53 15.90 -5.69
N ASP A 87 -8.07 16.98 -6.26
CA ASP A 87 -9.18 16.91 -7.21
C ASP A 87 -8.78 16.15 -8.47
N TRP A 88 -7.58 16.44 -9.00
CA TRP A 88 -7.00 15.69 -10.11
C TRP A 88 -6.86 14.20 -9.78
N ALA A 89 -6.40 13.86 -8.57
CA ALA A 89 -6.25 12.47 -8.14
C ALA A 89 -7.62 11.78 -8.06
N LYS A 90 -8.65 12.41 -7.47
CA LYS A 90 -10.01 11.87 -7.43
C LYS A 90 -10.57 11.63 -8.83
N GLN A 91 -10.46 12.63 -9.71
CA GLN A 91 -10.96 12.56 -11.08
C GLN A 91 -10.23 11.47 -11.88
N THR A 92 -8.90 11.40 -11.77
CA THR A 92 -8.07 10.46 -12.52
C THR A 92 -8.25 9.02 -12.04
N CYS A 93 -8.45 8.83 -10.72
CA CYS A 93 -8.73 7.54 -10.11
C CYS A 93 -10.09 6.98 -10.56
N GLY A 94 -11.12 7.83 -10.57
CA GLY A 94 -12.47 7.47 -11.04
C GLY A 94 -13.20 6.43 -10.18
N GLN A 95 -12.70 6.14 -8.98
CA GLN A 95 -13.36 5.25 -8.02
C GLN A 95 -14.63 5.91 -7.44
N PRO A 96 -15.64 5.11 -7.07
CA PRO A 96 -16.72 5.59 -6.22
C PRO A 96 -16.18 6.07 -4.88
N GLU A 97 -16.92 6.97 -4.23
CA GLU A 97 -16.54 7.53 -2.95
C GLU A 97 -16.38 6.41 -1.89
N GLU A 98 -17.16 5.34 -1.96
CA GLU A 98 -17.12 4.20 -1.03
C GLU A 98 -15.77 3.46 -1.04
N GLN A 99 -15.12 3.37 -2.20
CA GLN A 99 -13.82 2.74 -2.41
C GLN A 99 -12.64 3.68 -2.23
N LEU A 100 -12.89 4.99 -2.15
CA LEU A 100 -11.85 5.97 -1.83
C LEU A 100 -11.60 6.03 -0.32
N THR A 101 -10.34 6.19 0.07
CA THR A 101 -9.87 6.43 1.44
C THR A 101 -8.52 7.15 1.41
N TRP A 102 -7.81 7.27 2.54
CA TRP A 102 -6.56 8.01 2.64
C TRP A 102 -5.31 7.18 2.31
N ALA A 103 -4.38 7.76 1.56
CA ALA A 103 -3.04 7.16 1.35
C ALA A 103 -2.24 7.04 2.66
N THR A 104 -2.56 7.88 3.64
CA THR A 104 -1.95 7.95 4.97
C THR A 104 -2.72 7.16 6.02
N LEU A 105 -3.74 6.37 5.65
CA LEU A 105 -4.66 5.70 6.59
C LEU A 105 -3.98 4.93 7.72
N LEU A 106 -2.80 4.36 7.47
CA LEU A 106 -2.07 3.51 8.42
C LEU A 106 -1.01 4.26 9.25
N VAL A 107 -0.81 5.56 9.03
CA VAL A 107 0.28 6.34 9.62
C VAL A 107 -0.23 7.48 10.52
N ASN A 108 0.68 8.29 11.05
CA ASN A 108 0.35 9.47 11.86
C ASN A 108 -0.53 9.08 13.07
N SER A 109 -1.65 9.79 13.32
CA SER A 109 -2.55 9.48 14.45
C SER A 109 -3.18 8.11 14.40
N ASN A 110 -3.22 7.48 13.23
CA ASN A 110 -3.70 6.11 13.06
C ASN A 110 -2.66 5.04 13.33
N TYR A 111 -1.37 5.39 13.40
CA TYR A 111 -0.31 4.39 13.48
C TYR A 111 -0.38 3.52 14.74
N ALA A 112 -0.57 4.13 15.91
CA ALA A 112 -0.66 3.38 17.17
C ALA A 112 -1.83 2.37 17.14
N TYR A 113 -2.99 2.82 16.70
CA TYR A 113 -4.18 1.97 16.55
C TYR A 113 -3.99 0.85 15.51
N PHE A 114 -3.36 1.17 14.39
CA PHE A 114 -3.03 0.19 13.37
C PHE A 114 -2.16 -0.94 13.95
N MET A 115 -1.10 -0.58 14.68
CA MET A 115 -0.21 -1.55 15.31
C MET A 115 -0.90 -2.36 16.42
N GLU A 116 -1.81 -1.74 17.18
CA GLU A 116 -2.49 -2.37 18.32
C GLU A 116 -3.68 -3.25 17.91
N HIS A 117 -4.43 -2.87 16.87
CA HIS A 117 -5.72 -3.51 16.57
C HIS A 117 -5.82 -4.12 15.17
N VAL A 118 -4.95 -3.75 14.23
CA VAL A 118 -4.98 -4.27 12.85
C VAL A 118 -3.89 -5.30 12.64
N VAL A 119 -2.64 -4.99 12.98
CA VAL A 119 -1.50 -5.90 12.79
C VAL A 119 -1.70 -7.25 13.50
N PRO A 120 -2.24 -7.34 14.73
CA PRO A 120 -2.47 -8.63 15.37
C PRO A 120 -3.46 -9.52 14.62
N LEU A 121 -4.39 -8.94 13.84
CA LEU A 121 -5.34 -9.72 13.03
C LEU A 121 -4.62 -10.53 11.95
N PHE A 122 -3.42 -10.14 11.53
CA PHE A 122 -2.66 -10.85 10.50
C PHE A 122 -2.27 -12.26 10.96
N ALA A 123 -2.15 -12.50 12.27
CA ALA A 123 -1.87 -13.82 12.82
C ALA A 123 -2.97 -14.86 12.52
N ASN A 124 -4.18 -14.39 12.17
CA ASN A 124 -5.28 -15.26 11.78
C ASN A 124 -5.22 -15.67 10.31
N TYR A 125 -4.29 -15.18 9.51
CA TYR A 125 -4.22 -15.43 8.07
C TYR A 125 -3.07 -16.35 7.69
N THR A 126 -3.22 -17.01 6.53
CA THR A 126 -2.05 -17.47 5.79
C THR A 126 -1.42 -16.23 5.15
N VAL A 127 -0.27 -15.80 5.66
CA VAL A 127 0.35 -14.53 5.26
C VAL A 127 1.49 -14.72 4.26
N PHE A 128 1.34 -14.12 3.10
CA PHE A 128 2.41 -13.90 2.12
C PHE A 128 2.95 -12.48 2.29
N LEU A 129 4.26 -12.32 2.47
CA LEU A 129 4.88 -11.02 2.69
C LEU A 129 5.74 -10.62 1.50
N ILE A 130 5.54 -9.43 0.96
CA ILE A 130 6.44 -8.85 -0.05
C ILE A 130 7.21 -7.74 0.66
N CYS A 131 8.52 -7.89 0.79
CA CYS A 131 9.36 -6.97 1.57
C CYS A 131 10.78 -6.88 1.03
N HIS A 132 11.53 -5.87 1.48
CA HIS A 132 12.92 -5.69 1.05
C HIS A 132 13.80 -6.91 1.41
N THR A 133 14.84 -7.15 0.60
CA THR A 133 15.79 -8.27 0.79
C THR A 133 16.43 -8.28 2.18
N SER A 134 16.69 -7.09 2.75
CA SER A 134 17.30 -6.91 4.08
C SER A 134 16.33 -7.04 5.26
N ALA A 135 15.05 -7.31 5.04
CA ALA A 135 14.07 -7.32 6.12
C ALA A 135 14.21 -8.56 7.03
N MET A 136 14.19 -8.35 8.34
CA MET A 136 14.24 -9.37 9.37
C MET A 136 12.82 -9.72 9.82
N LEU A 137 12.45 -10.99 9.73
CA LEU A 137 11.08 -11.43 9.99
C LEU A 137 10.83 -11.84 11.46
N ALA A 138 11.89 -12.05 12.23
CA ALA A 138 11.82 -12.61 13.59
C ALA A 138 11.01 -11.76 14.58
N LYS A 139 10.82 -10.47 14.32
CA LYS A 139 10.06 -9.54 15.18
C LYS A 139 8.61 -9.35 14.73
N LEU A 140 8.18 -10.01 13.64
CA LEU A 140 6.79 -9.92 13.22
C LEU A 140 5.89 -10.66 14.22
N PRO A 141 4.76 -10.08 14.67
CA PRO A 141 3.84 -10.71 15.63
C PRO A 141 2.88 -11.70 14.95
N PHE A 142 3.16 -12.13 13.72
CA PHE A 142 2.36 -13.05 12.94
C PHE A 142 3.27 -13.95 12.08
N PRO A 143 2.87 -15.21 11.82
CA PRO A 143 3.65 -16.10 10.98
C PRO A 143 3.57 -15.66 9.50
N VAL A 144 4.67 -15.82 8.78
CA VAL A 144 4.75 -15.60 7.33
C VAL A 144 5.00 -16.94 6.66
N VAL A 145 4.06 -17.41 5.83
CA VAL A 145 4.20 -18.69 5.12
C VAL A 145 5.26 -18.61 4.02
N ARG A 146 5.34 -17.45 3.35
CA ARG A 146 6.34 -17.19 2.32
C ARG A 146 6.62 -15.70 2.22
N ALA A 147 7.90 -15.35 2.22
CA ALA A 147 8.37 -13.99 1.99
C ALA A 147 8.96 -13.87 0.58
N PHE A 148 8.47 -12.93 -0.21
CA PHE A 148 9.04 -12.54 -1.50
C PHE A 148 9.91 -11.31 -1.30
N ARG A 149 11.19 -11.47 -1.61
CA ARG A 149 12.20 -10.43 -1.41
C ARG A 149 12.29 -9.54 -2.65
N VAL A 150 12.26 -8.24 -2.43
CA VAL A 150 12.45 -7.23 -3.48
C VAL A 150 13.63 -6.32 -3.14
N GLU A 151 14.22 -5.73 -4.16
CA GLU A 151 15.30 -4.75 -4.01
C GLU A 151 14.75 -3.32 -4.02
N LYS A 152 15.64 -2.34 -3.84
CA LYS A 152 15.32 -0.95 -4.18
C LYS A 152 14.91 -0.85 -5.65
N ASN A 153 14.03 0.11 -5.93
CA ASN A 153 13.43 0.31 -7.24
C ASN A 153 12.68 -0.95 -7.75
N ALA A 154 12.06 -1.69 -6.83
CA ALA A 154 11.38 -2.98 -7.07
C ALA A 154 10.43 -3.00 -8.27
N TRP A 155 9.70 -1.91 -8.50
CA TRP A 155 8.78 -1.79 -9.64
C TRP A 155 9.49 -1.92 -10.99
N ARG A 156 10.81 -1.70 -11.07
CA ARG A 156 11.64 -1.94 -12.25
C ARG A 156 12.41 -3.25 -12.13
N THR A 157 13.14 -3.45 -11.03
CA THR A 157 14.08 -4.57 -10.85
C THR A 157 13.39 -5.91 -10.57
N ASN A 158 12.20 -5.88 -9.99
CA ASN A 158 11.43 -7.06 -9.62
C ASN A 158 10.06 -7.11 -10.32
N PHE A 159 9.85 -6.36 -11.41
CA PHE A 159 8.54 -6.24 -12.07
C PHE A 159 7.89 -7.59 -12.41
N ASN A 160 8.69 -8.58 -12.84
CA ASN A 160 8.20 -9.93 -13.17
C ASN A 160 7.58 -10.68 -11.97
N LEU A 161 7.86 -10.26 -10.73
CA LEU A 161 7.24 -10.84 -9.53
C LEU A 161 5.71 -10.71 -9.57
N ALA A 162 5.17 -9.67 -10.22
CA ALA A 162 3.72 -9.53 -10.39
C ALA A 162 3.12 -10.73 -11.13
N HIS A 163 3.74 -11.14 -12.25
CA HIS A 163 3.31 -12.31 -13.01
C HIS A 163 3.53 -13.61 -12.22
N GLN A 164 4.68 -13.75 -11.56
CA GLN A 164 4.98 -14.94 -10.75
C GLN A 164 3.96 -15.14 -9.62
N LEU A 165 3.55 -14.07 -8.94
CA LEU A 165 2.57 -14.13 -7.86
C LEU A 165 1.16 -14.39 -8.38
N THR A 166 0.75 -13.82 -9.52
CA THR A 166 -0.55 -14.12 -10.12
C THR A 166 -0.66 -15.58 -10.55
N GLU A 167 0.43 -16.14 -11.10
CA GLU A 167 0.50 -17.55 -11.48
C GLU A 167 0.54 -18.46 -10.26
N LEU A 168 1.24 -18.06 -9.20
CA LEU A 168 1.23 -18.76 -7.92
C LEU A 168 -0.20 -18.88 -7.35
N VAL A 169 -0.89 -17.74 -7.23
CA VAL A 169 -2.27 -17.68 -6.71
C VAL A 169 -3.20 -18.58 -7.52
N ALA A 170 -3.07 -18.56 -8.84
CA ALA A 170 -3.88 -19.38 -9.72
C ALA A 170 -3.58 -20.88 -9.60
N ARG A 171 -2.30 -21.25 -9.71
CA ARG A 171 -1.86 -22.64 -9.70
C ARG A 171 -2.15 -23.32 -8.36
N GLU A 172 -1.88 -22.63 -7.26
CA GLU A 172 -2.09 -23.15 -5.90
C GLU A 172 -3.52 -22.91 -5.39
N ARG A 173 -4.38 -22.26 -6.19
CA ARG A 173 -5.78 -21.93 -5.86
C ARG A 173 -5.91 -21.23 -4.51
N ILE A 174 -5.01 -20.28 -4.25
CA ILE A 174 -4.92 -19.57 -2.98
C ILE A 174 -6.19 -18.71 -2.80
N LYS A 175 -6.89 -18.90 -1.68
CA LYS A 175 -8.10 -18.16 -1.29
C LYS A 175 -8.06 -17.82 0.20
N GLY A 176 -8.65 -16.70 0.59
CA GLY A 176 -8.71 -16.24 1.98
C GLY A 176 -7.35 -15.90 2.60
N ALA A 177 -6.29 -15.79 1.80
CA ALA A 177 -4.94 -15.44 2.26
C ALA A 177 -4.79 -13.92 2.39
N LEU A 178 -3.75 -13.51 3.14
CA LEU A 178 -3.35 -12.11 3.27
C LEU A 178 -2.00 -11.90 2.60
N PHE A 179 -1.96 -11.03 1.61
CA PHE A 179 -0.74 -10.55 0.98
C PHE A 179 -0.40 -9.18 1.58
N VAL A 180 0.65 -9.10 2.39
CA VAL A 180 1.15 -7.84 2.96
C VAL A 180 2.22 -7.27 2.03
N LEU A 181 1.98 -6.07 1.51
CA LEU A 181 2.79 -5.47 0.45
C LEU A 181 3.62 -4.29 1.01
N CYS A 182 4.94 -4.44 1.05
CA CYS A 182 5.90 -3.42 1.50
C CYS A 182 6.91 -3.10 0.38
N ALA A 183 6.44 -2.53 -0.73
CA ALA A 183 7.24 -2.40 -1.97
C ALA A 183 7.07 -1.05 -2.71
N GLY A 184 6.73 0.03 -2.00
CA GLY A 184 6.56 1.36 -2.61
C GLY A 184 5.54 1.34 -3.77
N PRO A 185 5.78 2.05 -4.89
CA PRO A 185 4.89 2.04 -6.07
C PRO A 185 4.60 0.64 -6.62
N PHE A 186 5.50 -0.33 -6.40
CA PHE A 186 5.27 -1.70 -6.85
C PHE A 186 4.15 -2.37 -6.07
N ALA A 187 3.93 -2.01 -4.80
CA ALA A 187 2.82 -2.52 -4.00
C ALA A 187 1.47 -2.21 -4.66
N ASN A 188 1.31 -1.02 -5.25
CA ASN A 188 0.08 -0.66 -5.96
C ASN A 188 -0.16 -1.54 -7.19
N ILE A 189 0.89 -1.78 -7.98
CA ILE A 189 0.84 -2.65 -9.17
C ILE A 189 0.50 -4.08 -8.74
N LEU A 190 1.16 -4.59 -7.70
CA LEU A 190 0.91 -5.93 -7.15
C LEU A 190 -0.53 -6.07 -6.66
N ALA A 191 -1.03 -5.12 -5.87
CA ALA A 191 -2.41 -5.13 -5.37
C ALA A 191 -3.41 -5.23 -6.53
N HIS A 192 -3.25 -4.41 -7.57
CA HIS A 192 -4.10 -4.46 -8.76
C HIS A 192 -4.00 -5.81 -9.49
N LYS A 193 -2.79 -6.24 -9.87
CA LYS A 193 -2.65 -7.46 -10.69
C LYS A 193 -3.12 -8.71 -9.95
N LEU A 194 -2.84 -8.81 -8.66
CA LEU A 194 -3.30 -9.94 -7.85
C LEU A 194 -4.81 -9.91 -7.61
N HIS A 195 -5.38 -8.75 -7.29
CA HIS A 195 -6.82 -8.61 -7.13
C HIS A 195 -7.58 -8.91 -8.43
N GLY A 196 -7.08 -8.43 -9.57
CA GLY A 196 -7.63 -8.75 -10.88
C GLY A 196 -7.54 -10.24 -11.23
N ARG A 197 -6.55 -10.96 -10.68
CA ARG A 197 -6.43 -12.42 -10.85
C ARG A 197 -7.34 -13.21 -9.92
N SER A 198 -7.46 -12.79 -8.67
CA SER A 198 -8.33 -13.38 -7.66
C SER A 198 -8.71 -12.32 -6.63
N ASN A 199 -9.99 -12.00 -6.53
CA ASN A 199 -10.54 -11.11 -5.51
C ASN A 199 -10.97 -11.85 -4.24
N GLU A 200 -10.59 -13.13 -4.10
CA GLU A 200 -10.91 -13.97 -2.93
C GLU A 200 -9.82 -13.91 -1.84
N ASN A 201 -8.77 -13.12 -2.04
CA ASN A 201 -7.70 -12.86 -1.08
C ASN A 201 -7.68 -11.38 -0.68
N THR A 202 -7.00 -11.09 0.43
CA THR A 202 -6.75 -9.72 0.86
C THR A 202 -5.36 -9.26 0.41
N TYR A 203 -5.28 -8.11 -0.26
CA TYR A 203 -4.02 -7.50 -0.71
C TYR A 203 -3.84 -6.15 -0.02
N PHE A 204 -2.93 -6.09 0.94
CA PHE A 204 -2.85 -4.99 1.89
C PHE A 204 -1.51 -4.25 1.74
N ASP A 205 -1.54 -3.07 1.13
CA ASP A 205 -0.40 -2.16 1.07
C ASP A 205 -0.12 -1.57 2.46
N ALA A 206 0.82 -2.20 3.17
CA ALA A 206 1.35 -1.69 4.43
C ALA A 206 2.47 -0.66 4.18
N GLY A 207 3.21 -0.79 3.08
CA GLY A 207 4.38 0.04 2.78
C GLY A 207 5.35 0.10 3.96
N SER A 208 5.75 1.30 4.37
CA SER A 208 6.76 1.48 5.42
C SER A 208 6.22 1.39 6.86
N THR A 209 4.97 0.99 7.09
CA THR A 209 4.40 0.98 8.45
C THR A 209 4.96 -0.15 9.31
N LEU A 210 5.45 -1.22 8.68
CA LEU A 210 6.07 -2.35 9.37
C LEU A 210 7.60 -2.22 9.49
N ASP A 211 8.19 -1.14 8.98
CA ASP A 211 9.65 -0.93 8.97
C ASP A 211 10.30 -1.11 10.35
N PRO A 212 9.74 -0.63 11.48
CA PRO A 212 10.36 -0.87 12.79
C PRO A 212 10.47 -2.36 13.16
N LEU A 213 9.50 -3.18 12.73
CA LEU A 213 9.54 -4.64 12.94
C LEU A 213 10.53 -5.31 11.98
N LEU A 214 10.58 -4.83 10.73
CA LEU A 214 11.38 -5.41 9.66
C LEU A 214 12.87 -5.01 9.71
N PHE A 215 13.19 -3.85 10.25
CA PHE A 215 14.56 -3.29 10.21
C PHE A 215 15.06 -2.78 11.56
N GLY A 216 14.28 -2.91 12.64
CA GLY A 216 14.62 -2.37 13.96
C GLY A 216 14.79 -0.85 13.91
N ASP A 217 15.83 -0.33 14.55
CA ASP A 217 16.09 1.12 14.64
C ASP A 217 16.30 1.77 13.26
N LYS A 218 16.86 1.03 12.30
CA LYS A 218 17.01 1.50 10.91
C LYS A 218 15.65 1.71 10.22
N GLY A 219 14.60 1.06 10.73
CA GLY A 219 13.23 1.19 10.26
C GLY A 219 12.50 2.45 10.75
N MET A 220 13.13 3.26 11.62
CA MET A 220 12.57 4.52 12.11
C MET A 220 12.75 5.64 11.06
N THR A 221 12.25 5.40 9.85
CA THR A 221 12.45 6.23 8.65
C THR A 221 11.45 7.40 8.54
N ARG A 222 10.38 7.37 9.32
CA ARG A 222 9.28 8.35 9.27
C ARG A 222 9.15 9.15 10.56
N ARG A 223 8.70 10.40 10.45
CA ARG A 223 8.55 11.32 11.59
C ARG A 223 7.57 10.84 12.67
N TYR A 224 6.46 10.22 12.25
CA TYR A 224 5.51 9.61 13.21
C TYR A 224 6.11 8.41 13.96
N LEU A 225 7.02 7.65 13.33
CA LEU A 225 7.74 6.56 14.00
C LEU A 225 8.67 7.11 15.08
N ARG A 226 9.34 8.23 14.80
CA ARG A 226 10.20 8.95 15.75
C ARG A 226 9.45 9.71 16.84
N ARG A 227 8.12 9.50 16.96
CA ARG A 227 7.24 10.13 17.96
C ARG A 227 7.25 11.66 17.93
N GLU A 228 7.49 12.26 16.76
CA GLU A 228 7.37 13.70 16.61
C GLU A 228 5.90 14.14 16.83
N ARG A 229 5.66 14.93 17.89
CA ARG A 229 4.31 15.28 18.40
C ARG A 229 3.34 15.74 17.31
N ARG A 230 3.80 16.56 16.37
CA ARG A 230 2.98 17.05 15.25
C ARG A 230 2.39 15.93 14.41
N PHE A 231 3.19 14.90 14.10
CA PHE A 231 2.79 13.82 13.20
C PHE A 231 1.99 12.74 13.93
N VAL A 232 2.31 12.46 15.20
CA VAL A 232 1.55 11.49 16.01
C VAL A 232 0.10 11.94 16.22
N ASN A 233 -0.19 13.24 16.20
CA ASN A 233 -1.55 13.76 16.36
C ASN A 233 -2.20 14.15 15.01
N GLN A 234 -1.51 13.97 13.89
CA GLN A 234 -1.99 14.43 12.60
C GLN A 234 -3.06 13.48 12.03
N ALA A 235 -4.28 13.98 11.87
CA ALA A 235 -5.32 13.35 11.08
C ALA A 235 -5.43 14.01 9.69
N CYS A 236 -5.79 13.24 8.67
CA CYS A 236 -6.06 13.77 7.34
C CYS A 236 -7.56 14.05 7.17
N THR A 237 -7.89 15.19 6.56
CA THR A 237 -9.28 15.59 6.30
C THR A 237 -9.53 15.72 4.82
N TRP A 238 -10.69 15.24 4.35
CA TRP A 238 -11.23 15.51 3.02
C TRP A 238 -12.44 16.42 3.23
N ASN A 239 -12.20 17.71 3.07
CA ASN A 239 -13.26 18.72 3.10
C ASN A 239 -13.85 18.87 1.71
#